data_AF-A0A2S5TB65-F1
#
_entry.id   AF-A0A2S5TB65-F1
#
_cell.length_a   1.000
_cell.length_b   1.000
_cell.length_c   1.000
_cell.angle_alpha   90.00
_cell.angle_beta   90.00
_cell.angle_gamma   90.00
#
_symmetry.space_group_name_H-M   'P 1'
#
loop_
_entity.id
_entity.type
_entity.pdbx_description
1 polymer ?
#
loop_
_entity_poly.entity_id
_entity_poly.type
_entity_poly.pdbx_seq_one_letter_code
_entity_poly.pdbx_strand_id
1 'polypeptide(L)'
;MSIDRRIAAGDLGLFLALAVPGLGPWLVEALLQLNGMLGLPGQGGMQGLSPLLLGLMGLLGAGFAWARLAAPAGLLRKPAMLVKAAAVLLFVLAVLGGAPAVLLLLAAADAFAAVLLAVARDPR
;
A
#
# COMPACT_ATOMS: atom_id res chain seq x y z
N MET A 1 -1.92 -22.14 -1.79
CA MET A 1 -1.13 -20.93 -1.43
C MET A 1 -1.80 -20.26 -0.24
N SER A 2 -1.08 -20.09 0.87
CA SER A 2 -1.62 -19.48 2.10
C SER A 2 -2.05 -18.01 1.88
N ILE A 3 -2.96 -17.51 2.72
CA ILE A 3 -3.43 -16.11 2.69
C ILE A 3 -2.25 -15.15 2.75
N ASP A 4 -1.29 -15.40 3.65
CA ASP A 4 -0.07 -14.59 3.77
C ASP A 4 0.67 -14.44 2.44
N ARG A 5 0.83 -15.54 1.70
CA ARG A 5 1.54 -15.56 0.43
C ARG A 5 0.75 -14.87 -0.67
N ARG A 6 -0.59 -15.01 -0.71
CA ARG A 6 -1.44 -14.30 -1.68
C ARG A 6 -1.36 -12.79 -1.47
N ILE A 7 -1.45 -12.33 -0.22
CA ILE A 7 -1.31 -10.91 0.12
C ILE A 7 0.10 -10.43 -0.23
N ALA A 8 1.15 -11.19 0.13
CA ALA A 8 2.51 -10.81 -0.19
C ALA A 8 2.79 -10.75 -1.71
N ALA A 9 2.21 -11.65 -2.51
CA ALA A 9 2.32 -11.58 -3.97
C ALA A 9 1.60 -10.37 -4.56
N GLY A 10 0.42 -10.03 -4.04
CA GLY A 10 -0.31 -8.81 -4.42
C GLY A 10 0.48 -7.55 -4.07
N ASP A 11 1.00 -7.48 -2.84
CA ASP A 11 1.87 -6.39 -2.38
C ASP A 11 3.11 -6.25 -3.26
N LEU A 12 3.76 -7.37 -3.61
CA LEU A 12 4.93 -7.38 -4.48
C LEU A 12 4.61 -6.78 -5.85
N GLY A 13 3.50 -7.18 -6.48
CA GLY A 13 3.09 -6.63 -7.77
C GLY A 13 2.81 -5.13 -7.71
N LEU A 14 2.08 -4.68 -6.68
CA LEU A 14 1.74 -3.27 -6.49
C LEU A 14 2.97 -2.40 -6.23
N PHE A 15 3.88 -2.86 -5.36
CA PHE A 15 5.08 -2.10 -5.01
C PHE A 15 6.17 -2.17 -6.08
N LEU A 16 6.26 -3.25 -6.86
CA LEU A 16 7.16 -3.31 -8.02
C LEU A 16 6.76 -2.25 -9.05
N ALA A 17 5.46 -2.09 -9.31
CA ALA A 17 4.99 -1.03 -10.22
C ALA A 17 5.40 0.37 -9.73
N LEU A 18 5.35 0.61 -8.42
CA LEU A 18 5.83 1.85 -7.79
C LEU A 18 7.36 2.00 -7.82
N ALA A 19 8.10 0.89 -7.82
CA ALA A 19 9.56 0.89 -7.84
C ALA A 19 10.14 1.21 -9.23
N VAL A 20 9.35 1.10 -10.30
CA VAL A 20 9.80 1.45 -11.67
C VAL A 20 9.95 2.97 -11.78
N PRO A 21 11.14 3.47 -12.14
CA PRO A 21 11.36 4.90 -12.38
C PRO A 21 10.39 5.42 -13.44
N GLY A 22 9.70 6.52 -13.14
CA GLY A 22 8.75 7.17 -14.06
C GLY A 22 7.30 6.70 -13.96
N LEU A 23 7.00 5.55 -13.34
CA LEU A 23 5.61 5.13 -13.11
C LEU A 23 4.94 5.86 -11.94
N GLY A 24 5.72 6.32 -10.94
CA GLY A 24 5.20 7.06 -9.79
C GLY A 24 4.34 8.28 -10.16
N PRO A 25 4.85 9.23 -10.98
CA PRO A 25 4.07 10.38 -11.45
C PRO A 25 2.78 9.99 -12.18
N TRP A 26 2.84 8.97 -13.06
CA TRP A 26 1.67 8.48 -13.77
C TRP A 26 0.61 7.90 -12.81
N LEU A 27 1.03 7.16 -11.79
CA LEU A 27 0.15 6.61 -10.74
C LEU A 27 -0.52 7.72 -9.92
N VAL A 28 0.25 8.75 -9.55
CA VAL A 28 -0.27 9.93 -8.84
C VAL A 28 -1.31 10.65 -9.69
N GLU A 29 -1.03 10.84 -10.98
CA GLU A 29 -1.96 11.47 -11.91
C GLU A 29 -3.23 10.63 -12.09
N ALA A 30 -3.11 9.32 -12.28
CA ALA A 30 -4.24 8.40 -12.38
C ALA A 30 -5.12 8.42 -11.13
N LEU A 31 -4.52 8.50 -9.94
CA LEU A 31 -5.26 8.64 -8.67
C LEU A 31 -5.98 10.00 -8.60
N LEU A 32 -5.35 11.10 -9.02
CA LEU A 32 -6.00 12.41 -9.07
C LEU A 32 -7.17 12.43 -10.05
N GLN A 33 -7.00 11.84 -11.24
CA GLN A 33 -8.04 11.70 -12.24
C GLN A 33 -9.21 10.87 -11.69
N LEU A 34 -8.94 9.72 -11.06
CA LEU A 34 -9.96 8.89 -10.43
C LEU A 34 -10.70 9.65 -9.31
N ASN A 35 -9.97 10.40 -8.48
CA ASN A 35 -10.57 11.24 -7.43
C ASN A 35 -11.52 12.29 -8.03
N GLY A 36 -11.11 12.94 -9.12
CA GLY A 36 -11.94 13.90 -9.86
C GLY A 36 -13.17 13.26 -10.50
N MET A 37 -13.01 12.10 -11.15
CA MET A 37 -14.11 11.34 -11.76
C MET A 37 -15.18 10.91 -10.75
N LEU A 38 -14.76 10.57 -9.53
CA LEU A 38 -15.66 10.20 -8.43
C LEU A 38 -16.24 11.41 -7.69
N GLY A 39 -15.88 12.65 -8.07
CA GLY A 39 -16.35 13.86 -7.40
C GLY A 39 -15.90 13.98 -5.94
N LEU A 40 -14.77 13.37 -5.59
CA LEU A 40 -14.26 13.29 -4.22
C LEU A 40 -13.46 14.54 -3.83
N PRO A 41 -13.48 14.94 -2.54
CA PRO A 41 -12.70 16.08 -2.07
C PRO A 41 -11.20 15.78 -2.03
N GLY A 42 -10.39 16.85 -1.97
CA GLY A 42 -8.93 16.79 -1.88
C GLY A 42 -8.27 16.80 -3.27
N GLN A 43 -7.68 17.93 -3.65
CA GLN A 43 -6.88 18.07 -4.88
C GLN A 43 -5.46 18.61 -4.60
N GLY A 44 -5.19 19.07 -3.38
CA GLY A 44 -4.01 19.89 -3.08
C GLY A 44 -2.76 19.15 -2.59
N GLY A 45 -2.84 17.87 -2.24
CA GLY A 45 -1.81 17.26 -1.37
C GLY A 45 -0.71 16.43 -2.03
N MET A 46 -0.86 15.94 -3.26
CA MET A 46 0.10 14.95 -3.81
C MET A 46 1.33 15.55 -4.48
N GLN A 47 1.39 16.87 -4.70
CA GLN A 47 2.56 17.53 -5.28
C GLN A 47 3.81 17.43 -4.38
N GLY A 48 3.62 17.18 -3.07
CA GLY A 48 4.71 16.98 -2.10
C GLY A 48 5.32 15.58 -2.09
N LEU A 49 4.70 14.58 -2.73
CA LEU A 49 5.28 13.23 -2.85
C LEU A 49 6.32 13.24 -3.96
N SER A 50 7.58 13.49 -3.58
CA SER A 50 8.67 13.47 -4.55
C SER A 50 8.75 12.10 -5.25
N PRO A 51 9.11 12.05 -6.54
CA PRO A 51 9.33 10.79 -7.25
C PRO A 51 10.32 9.86 -6.55
N LEU A 52 11.30 10.43 -5.84
CA LEU A 52 12.25 9.69 -5.02
C LEU A 52 11.55 8.97 -3.86
N LEU A 53 10.66 9.64 -3.12
CA LEU A 53 9.92 9.04 -2.01
C LEU A 53 9.01 7.92 -2.50
N LEU A 54 8.32 8.11 -3.62
CA LEU A 54 7.49 7.06 -4.25
C LEU A 54 8.33 5.85 -4.65
N GLY A 55 9.48 6.08 -5.29
CA GLY A 55 10.41 5.00 -5.66
C GLY A 55 10.97 4.26 -4.46
N LEU A 56 11.34 4.97 -3.38
CA LEU A 56 11.78 4.35 -2.13
C LEU A 56 10.66 3.55 -1.46
N MET A 57 9.43 4.06 -1.42
CA MET A 57 8.27 3.32 -0.93
C MET A 57 8.02 2.05 -1.75
N GLY A 58 8.12 2.15 -3.08
CA GLY A 58 8.05 0.99 -3.98
C GLY A 58 9.14 -0.04 -3.68
N LEU A 59 10.40 0.37 -3.60
CA LEU A 59 11.52 -0.53 -3.30
C LEU A 59 11.40 -1.20 -1.93
N LEU A 60 11.07 -0.43 -0.88
CA LEU A 60 10.90 -0.95 0.47
C LEU A 60 9.70 -1.88 0.58
N GLY A 61 8.57 -1.49 -0.03
CA GLY A 61 7.36 -2.31 -0.07
C GLY A 61 7.57 -3.61 -0.83
N ALA A 62 8.21 -3.57 -2.00
CA ALA A 62 8.54 -4.74 -2.80
C ALA A 62 9.56 -5.64 -2.09
N GLY A 63 10.59 -5.05 -1.47
CA GLY A 63 11.58 -5.78 -0.68
C GLY A 63 10.95 -6.50 0.52
N PHE A 64 10.03 -5.85 1.22
CA PHE A 64 9.30 -6.46 2.33
C PHE A 64 8.33 -7.56 1.86
N ALA A 65 7.63 -7.35 0.74
CA ALA A 65 6.78 -8.35 0.13
C ALA A 65 7.57 -9.59 -0.34
N TRP A 66 8.75 -9.37 -0.95
CA TRP A 66 9.68 -10.43 -1.31
C TRP A 66 10.17 -11.21 -0.09
N ALA A 67 10.59 -10.51 0.97
CA ALA A 67 11.00 -11.15 2.22
C ALA A 67 9.89 -12.03 2.82
N ARG A 68 8.62 -11.59 2.76
CA ARG A 68 7.46 -12.39 3.19
C ARG A 68 7.22 -13.65 2.34
N LEU A 69 7.54 -13.60 1.05
CA LEU A 69 7.43 -14.77 0.17
C LEU A 69 8.59 -15.75 0.38
N ALA A 70 9.79 -15.25 0.67
CA ALA A 70 10.99 -16.04 0.92
C ALA A 70 11.04 -16.65 2.33
N ALA A 71 10.42 -16.00 3.32
CA ALA A 71 10.41 -16.47 4.70
C ALA A 71 9.47 -17.67 4.93
N PRO A 72 9.69 -18.45 6.00
CA PRO A 72 8.71 -19.42 6.49
C PRO A 72 7.34 -18.77 6.71
N ALA A 73 6.28 -19.54 6.44
CA ALA A 73 4.90 -19.04 6.60
C ALA A 73 4.67 -18.56 8.04
N GLY A 74 3.97 -17.44 8.21
CA GLY A 74 3.65 -16.86 9.52
C GLY A 74 4.77 -16.02 10.17
N LEU A 75 6.05 -16.24 9.84
CA LEU A 75 7.17 -15.57 10.53
C LEU A 75 7.10 -14.04 10.48
N LEU A 76 6.76 -13.49 9.30
CA LEU A 76 6.63 -12.06 9.08
C LEU A 76 5.19 -11.55 9.15
N ARG A 77 4.24 -12.35 9.65
CA ARG A 77 2.81 -11.96 9.70
C ARG A 77 2.56 -10.78 10.63
N LYS A 78 3.12 -10.79 11.85
CA LYS A 78 2.98 -9.68 12.81
C LYS A 78 3.58 -8.37 12.28
N PRO A 79 4.84 -8.34 11.79
CA PRO A 79 5.37 -7.17 11.11
C PRO A 79 4.50 -6.70 9.94
N ALA A 80 3.97 -7.63 9.14
CA ALA A 80 3.12 -7.27 7.99
C ALA A 80 1.81 -6.60 8.41
N MET A 81 1.15 -7.09 9.47
CA MET A 81 -0.03 -6.43 10.04
C MET A 81 0.29 -5.00 10.50
N LEU A 82 1.41 -4.80 11.18
CA LEU A 82 1.83 -3.48 11.66
C LEU A 82 2.10 -2.52 10.51
N VAL A 83 2.80 -2.98 9.47
CA VAL A 83 3.06 -2.18 8.26
C VAL A 83 1.75 -1.78 7.58
N LYS A 84 0.80 -2.71 7.44
CA LYS A 84 -0.53 -2.41 6.89
C LYS A 84 -1.29 -1.41 7.74
N ALA A 85 -1.33 -1.60 9.07
CA ALA A 85 -1.99 -0.65 9.98
C ALA A 85 -1.35 0.75 9.93
N ALA A 86 -0.02 0.83 9.86
CA ALA A 86 0.69 2.10 9.71
C ALA A 86 0.36 2.78 8.37
N ALA A 87 0.28 2.02 7.27
CA ALA A 87 -0.12 2.54 5.97
C ALA A 87 -1.55 3.12 5.99
N VAL A 88 -2.50 2.42 6.61
CA VAL A 88 -3.88 2.91 6.82
C VAL A 88 -3.86 4.25 7.55
N LEU A 89 -3.14 4.34 8.67
CA LEU A 89 -3.06 5.56 9.45
C LEU A 89 -2.45 6.71 8.64
N LEU A 90 -1.37 6.44 7.90
CA LEU A 90 -0.72 7.43 7.04
C LEU A 90 -1.67 7.96 5.96
N PHE A 91 -2.42 7.09 5.29
CA PHE A 91 -3.41 7.53 4.30
C PHE A 91 -4.53 8.36 4.92
N VAL A 92 -5.05 7.96 6.09
CA VAL A 92 -6.07 8.74 6.81
C VAL A 92 -5.54 10.13 7.17
N LEU A 93 -4.34 10.21 7.75
CA LEU A 93 -3.70 11.48 8.08
C LEU A 93 -3.45 12.34 6.84
N ALA A 94 -3.02 11.74 5.73
CA ALA A 94 -2.81 12.45 4.48
C ALA A 94 -4.11 13.05 3.95
N VAL A 95 -5.23 12.31 3.96
CA VAL A 95 -6.54 12.82 3.53
C VAL A 95 -7.03 13.93 4.46
N LEU A 96 -6.86 13.79 5.78
CA LEU A 96 -7.16 14.88 6.73
C LEU A 96 -6.30 16.13 6.48
N GLY A 97 -5.09 15.96 5.95
CA GLY A 97 -4.19 17.02 5.51
C GLY A 97 -4.49 17.59 4.11
N GLY A 98 -5.57 17.16 3.45
CA GLY A 98 -5.99 17.67 2.14
C GLY A 98 -5.51 16.87 0.93
N ALA A 99 -4.94 15.68 1.14
CA ALA A 99 -4.67 14.73 0.06
C ALA A 99 -5.99 14.17 -0.54
N PRO A 100 -5.94 13.60 -1.76
CA PRO A 100 -7.11 13.05 -2.44
C PRO A 100 -7.82 11.97 -1.62
N ALA A 101 -9.13 12.10 -1.42
CA ALA A 101 -9.91 11.15 -0.63
C ALA A 101 -9.97 9.75 -1.25
N VAL A 102 -9.66 9.59 -2.55
CA VAL A 102 -9.48 8.28 -3.19
C VAL A 102 -8.43 7.41 -2.49
N LEU A 103 -7.46 8.01 -1.77
CA LEU A 103 -6.48 7.27 -0.97
C LEU A 103 -7.13 6.42 0.13
N LEU A 104 -8.37 6.74 0.55
CA LEU A 104 -9.12 5.91 1.48
C LEU A 104 -9.47 4.52 0.89
N LEU A 105 -9.51 4.36 -0.43
CA LEU A 105 -9.66 3.05 -1.05
C LEU A 105 -8.42 2.18 -0.83
N LEU A 106 -7.22 2.77 -0.94
CA LEU A 106 -5.96 2.11 -0.61
C LEU A 106 -5.89 1.78 0.88
N ALA A 107 -6.29 2.73 1.74
CA ALA A 107 -6.40 2.50 3.18
C ALA A 107 -7.37 1.35 3.49
N ALA A 108 -8.53 1.29 2.84
CA ALA A 108 -9.48 0.20 3.03
C ALA A 108 -8.89 -1.15 2.59
N ALA A 109 -8.16 -1.19 1.47
CA ALA A 109 -7.48 -2.40 1.01
C ALA A 109 -6.41 -2.88 2.01
N ASP A 110 -5.61 -1.96 2.57
CA ASP A 110 -4.60 -2.28 3.57
C ASP A 110 -5.23 -2.71 4.91
N ALA A 111 -6.32 -2.07 5.33
CA ALA A 111 -7.07 -2.46 6.52
C ALA A 111 -7.65 -3.88 6.35
N PHE A 112 -8.24 -4.18 5.19
CA PHE A 112 -8.75 -5.51 4.88
C PHE A 112 -7.63 -6.56 4.87
N ALA A 113 -6.48 -6.25 4.28
CA ALA A 113 -5.31 -7.12 4.31
C ALA A 113 -4.80 -7.36 5.74
N ALA A 114 -4.77 -6.32 6.59
CA ALA A 114 -4.40 -6.45 8.00
C ALA A 114 -5.36 -7.38 8.77
N VAL A 115 -6.67 -7.24 8.55
CA VAL A 115 -7.70 -8.11 9.15
C VAL A 115 -7.55 -9.55 8.67
N LEU A 116 -7.33 -9.77 7.36
CA LEU A 116 -7.11 -11.11 6.82
C LEU A 116 -5.87 -11.78 7.42
N LEU A 117 -4.78 -11.03 7.61
CA LEU A 117 -3.58 -11.53 8.29
C LEU A 117 -3.85 -11.82 9.77
N ALA A 118 -4.66 -11.01 10.46
CA ALA A 118 -4.99 -11.23 11.86
C ALA A 118 -5.85 -12.47 12.10
N VAL A 119 -6.77 -12.78 11.18
CA VAL A 119 -7.69 -13.93 11.27
C VAL A 119 -7.10 -15.20 10.64
N ALA A 120 -6.06 -15.07 9.80
CA ALA A 120 -5.35 -16.20 9.25
C ALA A 120 -4.75 -17.06 10.38
N ARG A 121 -5.21 -18.31 10.49
CA ARG A 121 -4.64 -19.28 11.43
C ARG A 121 -3.27 -19.71 10.93
N ASP A 122 -2.32 -19.88 11.85
CA ASP A 122 -1.02 -20.44 11.50
C ASP A 122 -1.21 -21.85 10.93
N PRO A 123 -0.66 -22.13 9.73
CA PRO A 123 -0.46 -23.52 9.34
C PRO A 123 0.55 -24.09 10.33
N ARG A 124 0.08 -24.93 11.26
CA ARG A 124 0.95 -25.79 12.05
C ARG A 124 1.74 -26.71 11.13
#